data_AF-M0B1Y4-F1
#
_entry.id   AF-M0B1Y4-F1
#
_cell.length_a   1.000
_cell.length_b   1.000
_cell.length_c   1.000
_cell.angle_alpha   90.00
_cell.angle_beta   90.00
_cell.angle_gamma   90.00
#
_symmetry.space_group_name_H-M   'P 1'
#
loop_
_entity.id
_entity.type
_entity.pdbx_description
1 polymer ?
#
loop_
_entity_poly.entity_id
_entity_poly.type
_entity_poly.pdbx_seq_one_letter_code
_entity_poly.pdbx_strand_id
1 'polypeptide(L)'
;MVEKARRKPVDSEGRETPVPQWEVFVRDDQDEPLRHVGSVAATDADDAVDHAARLFGWYAEDLWVCPAAAVERRSTRPLEADRPAEADSDSAEPRVYEETEGTPQVTDP
;
A
#
# COMPACT_ATOMS: atom_id res chain seq x y z
N MET A 1 12.69 33.09 11.48
CA MET A 1 12.35 32.14 12.57
C MET A 1 11.13 31.38 12.10
N VAL A 2 11.26 30.10 11.73
CA VAL A 2 10.15 29.32 11.13
C VAL A 2 9.52 28.49 12.24
N GLU A 3 8.25 28.75 12.53
CA GLU A 3 7.51 28.00 13.54
C GLU A 3 7.23 26.58 13.01
N LYS A 4 7.69 25.56 13.74
CA LYS A 4 7.51 24.17 13.34
C LYS A 4 6.10 23.72 13.69
N ALA A 5 5.40 23.13 12.71
CA ALA A 5 4.06 22.58 12.89
C ALA A 5 4.05 21.59 14.06
N ARG A 6 3.31 21.92 15.12
CA ARG A 6 3.11 21.05 16.29
C ARG A 6 2.11 19.97 15.91
N ARG A 7 2.61 18.75 15.70
CA ARG A 7 1.76 17.56 15.54
C ARG A 7 1.27 17.15 16.93
N LYS A 8 -0.05 17.03 17.08
CA LYS A 8 -0.65 16.43 18.28
C LYS A 8 -0.95 14.95 18.01
N PRO A 9 -0.79 14.07 19.01
CA PRO A 9 -1.24 12.69 18.90
C PRO A 9 -2.75 12.66 18.67
N VAL A 10 -3.20 11.79 17.78
CA VAL A 10 -4.62 11.50 17.57
C VAL A 10 -5.05 10.55 18.68
N ASP A 11 -6.02 10.97 19.48
CA ASP A 11 -6.63 10.12 20.50
C ASP A 11 -7.30 8.92 19.81
N SER A 12 -6.84 7.72 20.14
CA SER A 12 -7.33 6.45 19.55
C SER A 12 -8.58 5.91 20.26
N GLU A 13 -9.27 6.77 21.02
CA GLU A 13 -10.40 6.39 21.86
C GLU A 13 -11.65 6.17 20.99
N GLY A 14 -11.91 4.90 20.69
CA GLY A 14 -12.99 4.47 19.81
C GLY A 14 -12.51 3.76 18.54
N ARG A 15 -11.45 2.95 18.63
CA ARG A 15 -11.02 2.06 17.53
C ARG A 15 -12.19 1.14 17.16
N GLU A 16 -12.97 1.61 16.21
CA GLU A 16 -13.91 0.85 15.40
C GLU A 16 -13.32 -0.52 15.09
N THR A 17 -14.14 -1.57 15.24
CA THR A 17 -13.69 -2.95 14.99
C THR A 17 -12.98 -2.98 13.65
N PRO A 18 -11.69 -3.39 13.58
CA PRO A 18 -10.94 -3.33 12.34
C PRO A 18 -11.70 -4.10 11.28
N VAL A 19 -11.98 -3.44 10.16
CA VAL A 19 -12.69 -4.06 9.04
C VAL A 19 -11.92 -5.33 8.64
N PRO A 20 -12.60 -6.49 8.50
CA PRO A 20 -11.94 -7.73 8.10
C PRO A 20 -11.12 -7.55 6.83
N GLN A 21 -9.96 -8.21 6.79
CA GLN A 21 -9.08 -8.22 5.63
C GLN A 21 -9.31 -9.48 4.81
N TRP A 22 -9.18 -9.33 3.49
CA TRP A 22 -9.35 -10.39 2.51
C TRP A 22 -8.13 -10.44 1.59
N GLU A 23 -7.53 -11.62 1.41
CA GLU A 23 -6.48 -11.85 0.42
C GLU A 23 -7.12 -12.03 -0.96
N VAL A 24 -6.52 -11.41 -1.97
CA VAL A 24 -7.03 -11.36 -3.35
C VAL A 24 -6.11 -12.13 -4.27
N PHE A 25 -6.68 -12.99 -5.11
CA PHE A 25 -5.97 -13.77 -6.11
C PHE A 25 -6.57 -13.54 -7.49
N VAL A 26 -5.71 -13.37 -8.49
CA VAL A 26 -6.11 -13.09 -9.87
C VAL A 26 -5.41 -14.06 -10.82
N ARG A 27 -6.14 -14.45 -11.86
CA ARG A 27 -5.64 -15.18 -13.02
C ARG A 27 -6.01 -14.39 -14.28
N ASP A 28 -5.03 -14.11 -15.13
CA ASP A 28 -5.22 -13.27 -16.32
C ASP A 28 -5.71 -14.11 -17.53
N ASP A 29 -5.37 -15.40 -17.58
CA ASP A 29 -5.77 -16.35 -18.63
C ASP A 29 -6.05 -17.73 -18.00
N GLN A 30 -6.98 -18.50 -18.56
CA GLN A 30 -7.39 -19.82 -18.05
C GLN A 30 -6.21 -20.79 -17.85
N ASP A 31 -5.17 -20.69 -18.67
CA ASP A 31 -3.99 -21.57 -18.60
C ASP A 31 -2.93 -21.08 -17.60
N GLU A 32 -3.09 -19.89 -17.01
CA GLU A 32 -2.18 -19.36 -16.00
C GLU A 32 -2.55 -19.77 -14.56
N PRO A 33 -1.59 -19.81 -13.61
CA PRO A 33 -1.91 -20.02 -12.21
C PRO A 33 -2.56 -18.79 -11.58
N LEU A 34 -3.41 -18.99 -10.57
CA LEU A 34 -3.87 -17.92 -9.68
C LEU A 34 -2.68 -17.31 -8.91
N ARG A 35 -2.57 -15.98 -8.93
CA ARG A 35 -1.50 -15.23 -8.27
C ARG A 35 -2.08 -14.34 -7.18
N HIS A 36 -1.46 -14.35 -6.00
CA HIS A 36 -1.82 -13.42 -4.94
C HIS A 36 -1.41 -11.99 -5.31
N VAL A 37 -2.34 -11.04 -5.28
CA VAL A 37 -2.14 -9.64 -5.71
C VAL A 37 -2.23 -8.62 -4.57
N GLY A 38 -2.54 -9.06 -3.35
CA GLY A 38 -2.60 -8.21 -2.16
C GLY A 38 -3.89 -8.41 -1.38
N SER A 39 -4.20 -7.48 -0.49
CA SER A 39 -5.36 -7.55 0.39
C SER A 39 -6.29 -6.34 0.27
N VAL A 40 -7.56 -6.55 0.60
CA VAL A 40 -8.60 -5.51 0.67
C VAL A 40 -9.36 -5.60 1.99
N ALA A 41 -9.77 -4.44 2.51
CA ALA A 41 -10.66 -4.35 3.64
C ALA A 41 -12.11 -4.46 3.15
N ALA A 42 -12.90 -5.38 3.70
CA ALA A 42 -14.31 -5.55 3.36
C ALA A 42 -15.09 -6.24 4.49
N THR A 43 -16.37 -5.91 4.59
CA THR A 43 -17.27 -6.45 5.62
C THR A 43 -17.67 -7.90 5.35
N ASP A 44 -17.78 -8.28 4.08
CA ASP A 44 -18.05 -9.64 3.63
C ASP A 44 -17.37 -9.94 2.29
N ALA A 45 -17.64 -11.13 1.74
CA ALA A 45 -17.01 -11.61 0.51
C ALA A 45 -17.49 -10.85 -0.73
N ASP A 46 -18.77 -10.44 -0.77
CA ASP A 46 -19.35 -9.76 -1.93
C ASP A 46 -18.72 -8.36 -2.03
N ASP A 47 -18.62 -7.64 -0.91
CA ASP A 47 -17.89 -6.36 -0.84
C ASP A 47 -16.42 -6.52 -1.23
N ALA A 48 -15.76 -7.61 -0.82
CA ALA A 48 -14.37 -7.88 -1.17
C ALA A 48 -14.19 -8.08 -2.69
N VAL A 49 -15.11 -8.83 -3.32
CA VAL A 49 -15.13 -9.02 -4.78
C VAL A 49 -15.37 -7.69 -5.48
N ASP A 50 -16.35 -6.89 -5.04
CA ASP A 50 -16.64 -5.58 -5.62
C ASP A 50 -15.42 -4.63 -5.53
N HIS A 51 -14.73 -4.61 -4.39
CA HIS A 51 -13.52 -3.82 -4.21
C HIS A 51 -12.39 -4.30 -5.14
N ALA A 52 -12.16 -5.60 -5.24
CA ALA A 52 -11.11 -6.17 -6.08
C ALA A 52 -11.44 -6.03 -7.59
N ALA A 53 -12.70 -6.17 -7.99
CA ALA A 53 -13.15 -6.06 -9.37
C ALA A 53 -12.94 -4.65 -9.94
N ARG A 54 -13.04 -3.60 -9.11
CA ARG A 54 -12.70 -2.22 -9.51
C ARG A 54 -11.24 -2.07 -9.94
N LEU A 55 -10.35 -2.89 -9.40
CA LEU A 55 -8.90 -2.84 -9.67
C LEU A 55 -8.50 -3.80 -10.80
N PHE A 56 -9.09 -5.00 -10.81
CA PHE A 56 -8.61 -6.12 -11.63
C PHE A 56 -9.62 -6.65 -12.67
N GLY A 57 -10.91 -6.32 -12.52
CA GLY A 57 -11.98 -6.89 -13.35
C GLY A 57 -11.96 -6.51 -14.83
N TRP A 58 -11.06 -5.61 -15.25
CA TRP A 58 -10.90 -5.21 -16.65
C TRP A 58 -9.99 -6.13 -17.46
N TYR A 59 -9.22 -7.01 -16.81
CA TYR A 59 -8.31 -7.94 -17.46
C TYR A 59 -8.23 -9.32 -16.80
N ALA A 60 -8.66 -9.45 -15.54
CA ALA A 60 -8.70 -10.72 -14.86
C ALA A 60 -9.73 -11.65 -15.51
N GLU A 61 -9.28 -12.82 -15.93
CA GLU A 61 -10.15 -13.91 -16.36
C GLU A 61 -10.86 -14.55 -15.16
N ASP A 62 -10.14 -14.71 -14.03
CA ASP A 62 -10.73 -15.12 -12.75
C ASP A 62 -10.24 -14.26 -11.59
N LEU A 63 -11.15 -14.01 -10.65
CA LEU A 63 -10.91 -13.26 -9.42
C LEU A 63 -11.42 -14.07 -8.23
N TRP A 64 -10.53 -14.33 -7.26
CA TRP A 64 -10.83 -15.10 -6.06
C TRP A 64 -10.49 -14.27 -4.83
N VAL A 65 -11.32 -14.39 -3.79
CA VAL A 65 -11.10 -13.76 -2.48
C VAL A 65 -11.14 -14.80 -1.36
N CYS A 66 -10.33 -14.60 -0.33
CA CYS A 66 -10.31 -15.45 0.86
C CYS A 66 -10.15 -14.57 2.11
N PRO A 67 -10.89 -14.82 3.21
CA PRO A 67 -10.63 -14.11 4.46
C PRO A 67 -9.17 -14.29 4.88
N ALA A 68 -8.46 -13.19 5.20
CA ALA A 68 -7.06 -13.25 5.59
C ALA A 68 -6.82 -14.12 6.83
N ALA A 69 -7.80 -14.14 7.75
CA ALA A 69 -7.77 -14.99 8.93
C ALA A 69 -7.82 -16.50 8.62
N ALA A 70 -8.18 -16.91 7.40
CA ALA A 70 -8.19 -18.30 6.97
C ALA A 70 -6.86 -18.74 6.31
N VAL A 71 -5.92 -17.80 6.07
CA VAL A 71 -4.63 -18.09 5.43
C VAL A 71 -3.53 -18.26 6.48
N GLU A 72 -2.96 -19.46 6.57
CA GLU A 72 -1.84 -19.72 7.45
C GLU A 72 -0.49 -19.62 6.72
N ARG A 73 0.37 -18.70 7.16
CA ARG A 73 1.75 -18.65 6.66
C ARG A 73 2.64 -19.65 7.40
N ARG A 74 3.22 -20.60 6.66
CA ARG A 74 4.30 -21.48 7.13
C ARG A 74 5.59 -21.14 6.40
N SER A 75 6.69 -20.97 7.14
CA SER A 75 8.00 -20.72 6.55
C SER A 75 9.04 -21.65 7.19
N THR A 76 9.96 -22.17 6.37
CA THR A 76 11.12 -22.94 6.84
C THR A 76 12.21 -22.04 7.42
N ARG A 77 12.10 -20.73 7.20
CA ARG A 77 12.94 -19.72 7.84
C ARG A 77 12.21 -19.21 9.08
N PRO A 78 12.90 -19.07 10.21
CA PRO A 78 12.31 -18.43 11.37
C PRO A 78 11.86 -17.03 10.98
N LEU A 79 10.64 -16.66 11.37
CA LEU A 79 10.28 -15.24 11.41
C LEU A 79 11.24 -14.59 12.41
N GLU A 80 12.02 -13.61 11.95
CA GLU A 80 12.55 -12.63 12.89
C GLU A 80 11.33 -11.93 13.47
N ALA A 81 10.99 -12.24 14.72
CA ALA A 81 9.88 -11.61 15.43
C ALA A 81 10.11 -10.10 15.42
N ASP A 82 9.04 -9.34 15.19
CA ASP A 82 9.01 -7.87 15.12
C ASP A 82 10.08 -7.23 15.99
N ARG A 83 11.18 -6.78 15.36
CA ARG A 83 11.96 -5.71 15.94
C ARG A 83 11.00 -4.51 15.93
N PRO A 84 10.67 -3.90 17.08
CA PRO A 84 9.93 -2.64 17.04
C PRO A 84 10.71 -1.73 16.10
N ALA A 85 10.02 -1.09 15.15
CA ALA A 85 10.63 -0.15 14.23
C ALA A 85 11.29 0.96 15.06
N GLU A 86 12.55 0.76 15.44
CA GLU A 86 13.40 1.83 15.93
C GLU A 86 13.49 2.79 14.75
N ALA A 87 12.91 3.98 14.94
CA ALA A 87 12.96 5.04 13.97
C ALA A 87 14.43 5.23 13.58
N ASP A 88 14.78 4.79 12.37
CA ASP A 88 16.12 4.98 11.84
C ASP A 88 16.30 6.49 11.65
N SER A 89 16.95 7.06 12.66
CA SER A 89 17.37 8.42 12.71
C SER A 89 18.42 8.61 11.63
N ASP A 90 18.11 9.51 10.70
CA ASP A 90 19.09 10.28 9.92
C ASP A 90 19.67 9.58 8.67
N SER A 91 18.81 9.29 7.68
CA SER A 91 19.23 9.37 6.28
C SER A 91 19.00 10.79 5.77
N ALA A 92 19.86 11.72 6.20
CA ALA A 92 19.96 13.05 5.62
C ALA A 92 20.62 12.95 4.23
N GLU A 93 19.85 12.59 3.21
CA GLU A 93 20.30 12.76 1.84
C GLU A 93 20.37 14.27 1.52
N PRO A 94 21.55 14.82 1.14
CA PRO A 94 21.68 16.23 0.82
C PRO A 94 20.96 16.52 -0.51
N ARG A 95 19.80 17.18 -0.44
CA ARG A 95 19.12 17.68 -1.64
C ARG A 95 19.89 18.87 -2.19
N VAL A 96 20.63 18.65 -3.25
CA VAL A 96 21.10 19.72 -4.14
C VAL A 96 19.90 20.21 -4.93
N TYR A 97 19.46 21.44 -4.65
CA TYR A 97 18.53 22.14 -5.52
C TYR A 97 19.37 22.90 -6.54
N GLU A 98 19.44 22.42 -7.78
CA GLU A 98 19.83 23.27 -8.90
C GLU A 98 18.65 24.17 -9.23
N GLU A 99 18.77 25.44 -8.82
CA GLU A 99 17.85 26.51 -9.17
C GLU A 99 17.98 26.79 -10.67
N THR A 100 17.05 26.25 -11.47
CA THR A 100 16.91 26.60 -12.88
C THR A 100 16.33 28.01 -13.00
N GLU A 101 17.18 29.03 -12.97
CA GLU A 101 16.81 30.36 -13.45
C GLU A 101 16.92 30.40 -14.98
N GLY A 102 15.78 30.21 -15.63
CA GLY A 102 15.60 30.70 -17.00
C GLY A 102 15.50 32.22 -16.99
N THR A 103 16.25 32.89 -17.86
CA THR A 103 15.83 34.20 -18.39
C THR A 103 16.06 34.20 -19.90
N PRO A 104 15.01 34.31 -20.73
CA PRO A 104 15.15 34.44 -22.17
C PRO A 104 15.51 35.88 -22.51
N GLN A 105 16.51 36.08 -23.36
CA GLN A 105 16.66 37.34 -24.09
C GLN A 105 16.74 37.02 -25.57
N VAL A 106 15.60 37.21 -26.23
CA VAL A 106 15.46 37.34 -27.67
C VAL A 106 15.98 38.72 -28.06
N THR A 107 16.89 38.80 -29.03
CA THR A 107 16.94 39.88 -30.03
C THR A 107 17.65 39.36 -31.27
N ASP A 108 16.89 39.37 -32.36
CA ASP A 108 17.21 39.12 -33.78
C ASP A 108 17.33 40.50 -34.49
N PRO A 109 17.82 40.69 -35.74
CA PRO A 109 18.53 39.82 -36.71
C PRO A 109 20.01 40.19 -36.96
#